data_AF-A0A2W4LZ37-F1
#
_entry.id   AF-A0A2W4LZ37-F1
#
_cell.length_a   1.000
_cell.length_b   1.000
_cell.length_c   1.000
_cell.angle_alpha   90.00
_cell.angle_beta   90.00
_cell.angle_gamma   90.00
#
_symmetry.space_group_name_H-M   'P 1'
#
loop_
_entity.id
_entity.type
_entity.pdbx_description
1 polymer ?
#
loop_
_entity_poly.entity_id
_entity_poly.type
_entity_poly.pdbx_seq_one_letter_code
_entity_poly.pdbx_strand_id
1 'polypeptide(L)'
;MNAPLEKIKSEFLKGRGVRIGEAAVVSRKVHLSSPERPQLVRIITNSDAGKVFYNRFNEGEIVHVDLFHEVKKVDVERIAKSLLKALSESSRESMGDYIDIQTGSGGGRLTGSLDYGKTENLMKSHLNHVHLAVLLDDDNLDFLLFLVDKLEEALMEQGVEIRKVEKIKNEVGMVPFNLSPYATNSDSYLKQNNFREEGSQRSAYQKAIELSEYFGSLKEL
;
A
#
# COMPACT_ATOMS: atom_id res chain seq x y z
N MET A 1 -26.87 2.04 12.23
CA MET A 1 -26.04 2.68 11.18
C MET A 1 -24.71 3.07 11.80
N ASN A 2 -23.60 2.57 11.26
CA ASN A 2 -22.25 2.78 11.83
C ASN A 2 -21.61 4.03 11.19
N ALA A 3 -21.75 5.20 11.84
CA ALA A 3 -21.32 6.50 11.30
C ALA A 3 -19.88 6.57 10.72
N PRO A 4 -18.89 5.84 11.27
CA PRO A 4 -17.55 5.76 10.67
C PRO A 4 -17.53 5.14 9.26
N LEU A 5 -18.32 4.09 9.01
CA LEU A 5 -18.34 3.40 7.71
C LEU A 5 -18.95 4.28 6.62
N GLU A 6 -20.05 4.96 6.93
CA GLU A 6 -20.68 5.92 6.01
C GLU A 6 -19.72 7.05 5.64
N LYS A 7 -18.90 7.50 6.59
CA LYS A 7 -17.88 8.51 6.33
C LYS A 7 -16.80 8.00 5.38
N ILE A 8 -16.29 6.77 5.60
CA ILE A 8 -15.29 6.16 4.70
C ILE A 8 -15.87 6.04 3.29
N LYS A 9 -17.07 5.46 3.16
CA LYS A 9 -17.76 5.30 1.87
C LYS A 9 -17.97 6.64 1.16
N SER A 10 -18.47 7.65 1.89
CA SER A 10 -18.68 9.01 1.33
C SER A 10 -17.40 9.67 0.84
N GLU A 11 -16.29 9.54 1.56
CA GLU A 11 -15.01 10.14 1.14
C GLU A 11 -14.36 9.36 0.00
N PHE A 12 -14.49 8.02 -0.03
CA PHE A 12 -14.04 7.20 -1.17
C PHE A 12 -14.77 7.57 -2.46
N LEU A 13 -16.10 7.77 -2.40
CA LEU A 13 -16.90 8.26 -3.53
C LEU A 13 -16.44 9.64 -4.04
N LYS A 14 -15.86 10.47 -3.17
CA LYS A 14 -15.28 11.78 -3.55
C LYS A 14 -13.82 11.66 -4.01
N GLY A 15 -13.26 10.46 -4.08
CA GLY A 15 -11.86 10.21 -4.41
C GLY A 15 -10.87 10.72 -3.34
N ARG A 16 -11.30 10.81 -2.09
CA ARG A 16 -10.54 11.38 -0.97
C ARG A 16 -10.04 10.30 -0.01
N GLY A 17 -9.00 10.63 0.75
CA GLY A 17 -8.50 9.79 1.82
C GLY A 17 -9.10 10.13 3.18
N VAL A 18 -9.16 9.12 4.04
CA VAL A 18 -9.69 9.19 5.41
C VAL A 18 -8.64 8.69 6.38
N ARG A 19 -8.62 9.27 7.58
CA ARG A 19 -7.83 8.75 8.69
C ARG A 19 -8.66 7.72 9.48
N ILE A 20 -8.09 6.54 9.71
CA ILE A 20 -8.60 5.56 10.68
C ILE A 20 -7.66 5.61 11.90
N GLY A 21 -8.22 5.69 13.10
CA GLY A 21 -7.43 5.93 14.31
C GLY A 21 -6.65 7.24 14.25
N GLU A 22 -5.44 7.23 14.81
CA GLU A 22 -4.53 8.38 14.77
C GLU A 22 -3.44 8.26 13.70
N ALA A 23 -3.09 7.04 13.28
CA ALA A 23 -1.88 6.76 12.51
C ALA A 23 -2.12 6.21 11.10
N ALA A 24 -3.33 5.72 10.77
CA ALA A 24 -3.61 5.11 9.47
C ALA A 24 -4.33 6.06 8.50
N VAL A 25 -3.90 6.08 7.24
CA VAL A 25 -4.57 6.76 6.13
C VAL A 25 -5.03 5.74 5.12
N VAL A 26 -6.30 5.81 4.73
CA VAL A 26 -6.91 4.90 3.76
C VAL A 26 -7.55 5.68 2.61
N SER A 27 -7.36 5.21 1.37
CA SER A 27 -8.07 5.73 0.20
C SER A 27 -8.01 4.74 -0.97
N ARG A 28 -8.75 5.02 -2.06
CA ARG A 28 -8.60 4.32 -3.35
C ARG A 28 -7.49 4.93 -4.22
N LYS A 29 -6.79 5.94 -3.72
CA LYS A 29 -5.90 6.82 -4.48
C LYS A 29 -4.46 6.71 -4.00
N VAL A 30 -3.52 7.19 -4.82
CA VAL A 30 -2.11 7.22 -4.45
C VAL A 30 -1.90 8.17 -3.28
N HIS A 31 -1.15 7.71 -2.28
CA HIS A 31 -0.71 8.52 -1.15
C HIS A 31 0.73 8.98 -1.39
N LEU A 32 1.03 10.21 -0.98
CA LEU A 32 2.39 10.73 -0.93
C LEU A 32 2.65 11.29 0.47
N SER A 33 3.74 10.85 1.07
CA SER A 33 4.32 11.46 2.27
C SER A 33 5.67 12.08 1.90
N SER A 34 6.15 13.04 2.70
CA SER A 34 7.49 13.60 2.51
C SER A 34 8.20 13.74 3.86
N PRO A 35 9.52 13.44 3.93
CA PRO A 35 10.30 13.56 5.16
C PRO A 35 10.32 14.98 5.74
N GLU A 36 10.14 16.01 4.91
CA GLU A 36 10.11 17.41 5.33
C GLU A 36 8.79 17.78 6.05
N ARG A 37 7.72 17.01 5.82
CA ARG A 37 6.40 17.21 6.44
C ARG A 37 5.74 15.86 6.75
N PRO A 38 6.32 15.03 7.63
CA PRO A 38 5.83 13.67 7.90
C PRO A 38 4.40 13.67 8.46
N GLN A 39 3.97 14.72 9.15
CA GLN A 39 2.63 14.89 9.70
C GLN A 39 1.53 15.10 8.64
N LEU A 40 1.91 15.37 7.38
CA LEU A 40 1.01 15.61 6.26
C LEU A 40 1.08 14.45 5.26
N VAL A 41 -0.07 13.82 5.03
CA VAL A 41 -0.25 12.85 3.94
C VAL A 41 -1.06 13.50 2.82
N ARG A 42 -0.56 13.42 1.59
CA ARG A 42 -1.22 13.97 0.41
C ARG A 42 -1.87 12.84 -0.38
N ILE A 43 -3.16 13.00 -0.69
CA ILE A 43 -3.94 12.07 -1.49
C ILE A 43 -4.04 12.66 -2.89
N ILE A 44 -3.54 11.93 -3.87
CA ILE A 44 -3.58 12.36 -5.26
C ILE A 44 -4.90 11.92 -5.88
N THR A 45 -5.88 12.82 -5.89
CA THR A 45 -7.28 12.49 -6.21
C THR A 45 -7.48 12.02 -7.65
N ASN A 46 -6.60 12.42 -8.57
CA ASN A 46 -6.59 12.01 -9.98
C ASN A 46 -5.73 10.76 -10.27
N SER A 47 -5.35 10.00 -9.25
CA SER A 47 -4.48 8.83 -9.42
C SER A 47 -4.98 7.63 -8.61
N ASP A 48 -5.55 6.66 -9.30
CA ASP A 48 -6.07 5.42 -8.71
C ASP A 48 -4.96 4.45 -8.32
N ALA A 49 -4.96 3.98 -7.07
CA ALA A 49 -3.90 3.11 -6.56
C ALA A 49 -3.87 1.74 -7.27
N GLY A 50 -5.03 1.17 -7.57
CA GLY A 50 -5.12 -0.11 -8.27
C GLY A 50 -4.59 -0.04 -9.69
N LYS A 51 -4.95 1.02 -10.44
CA LYS A 51 -4.40 1.24 -11.78
C LYS A 51 -2.90 1.46 -11.76
N VAL A 52 -2.40 2.22 -10.78
CA VAL A 52 -1.00 2.64 -10.72
C VAL A 52 -0.08 1.50 -10.27
N PHE A 53 -0.44 0.77 -9.21
CA PHE A 53 0.45 -0.23 -8.61
C PHE A 53 0.20 -1.65 -9.14
N TYR A 54 -1.03 -1.94 -9.59
CA TYR A 54 -1.48 -3.30 -9.89
C TYR A 54 -2.01 -3.48 -11.32
N ASN A 55 -1.94 -2.44 -12.16
CA ASN A 55 -2.47 -2.43 -13.52
C ASN A 55 -3.95 -2.85 -13.59
N ARG A 56 -4.75 -2.53 -12.56
CA ARG A 56 -6.18 -2.84 -12.57
C ARG A 56 -6.89 -2.16 -13.72
N PHE A 57 -7.89 -2.82 -14.30
CA PHE A 57 -8.72 -2.20 -15.33
C PHE A 57 -9.70 -1.19 -14.74
N ASN A 58 -10.36 -1.57 -13.65
CA ASN A 58 -11.36 -0.75 -13.00
C ASN A 58 -10.72 0.10 -11.91
N GLU A 59 -11.19 1.34 -11.77
CA GLU A 59 -10.80 2.20 -10.64
C GLU A 59 -11.53 1.79 -9.38
N GLY A 60 -10.92 2.08 -8.24
CA GLY A 60 -11.56 1.89 -6.95
C GLY A 60 -11.68 0.43 -6.54
N GLU A 61 -10.90 -0.49 -7.08
CA GLU A 61 -10.88 -1.90 -6.64
C GLU A 61 -9.91 -2.10 -5.46
N ILE A 62 -8.77 -1.40 -5.47
CA ILE A 62 -7.75 -1.50 -4.42
C ILE A 62 -7.92 -0.38 -3.41
N VAL A 63 -8.03 -0.75 -2.13
CA VAL A 63 -7.86 0.18 -1.01
C VAL A 63 -6.38 0.22 -0.66
N HIS A 64 -5.82 1.41 -0.71
CA HIS A 64 -4.46 1.73 -0.30
C HIS A 64 -4.48 2.20 1.16
N VAL A 65 -3.69 1.56 2.02
CA VAL A 65 -3.61 1.82 3.44
C VAL A 65 -2.15 2.08 3.81
N ASP A 66 -1.87 3.22 4.43
CA ASP A 66 -0.57 3.47 5.06
C ASP A 66 -0.77 3.69 6.55
N LEU A 67 -0.12 2.86 7.38
CA LEU A 67 -0.09 3.02 8.83
C LEU A 67 1.28 3.52 9.26
N PHE A 68 1.32 4.76 9.74
CA PHE A 68 2.57 5.45 10.04
C PHE A 68 3.08 5.14 11.45
N HIS A 69 4.40 4.94 11.55
CA HIS A 69 5.11 4.71 12.80
C HIS A 69 6.41 5.51 12.87
N GLU A 70 7.13 5.43 13.99
CA GLU A 70 8.50 5.95 14.12
C GLU A 70 9.42 5.42 13.01
N VAL A 71 10.50 6.13 12.68
CA VAL A 71 11.43 5.66 11.64
C VAL A 71 12.19 4.45 12.16
N LYS A 72 11.74 3.25 11.77
CA LYS A 72 12.24 1.98 12.30
C LYS A 72 11.95 0.85 11.33
N LYS A 73 12.95 0.00 11.11
CA LYS A 73 12.76 -1.25 10.38
C LYS A 73 11.94 -2.20 11.24
N VAL A 74 10.83 -2.69 10.70
CA VAL A 74 9.94 -3.66 11.36
C VAL A 74 10.19 -5.06 10.82
N ASP A 75 9.74 -6.08 11.53
CA ASP A 75 9.77 -7.46 11.07
C ASP A 75 8.46 -7.79 10.35
N VAL A 76 8.50 -7.75 9.00
CA VAL A 76 7.33 -8.00 8.15
C VAL A 76 6.78 -9.42 8.31
N GLU A 77 7.60 -10.43 8.61
CA GLU A 77 7.11 -11.80 8.81
C GLU A 77 6.30 -11.91 10.09
N ARG A 78 6.75 -11.24 11.17
CA ARG A 78 5.99 -11.19 12.44
C ARG A 78 4.69 -10.43 12.27
N ILE A 79 4.66 -9.33 11.50
CA ILE A 79 3.42 -8.63 11.17
C ILE A 79 2.48 -9.55 10.39
N ALA A 80 2.97 -10.19 9.33
CA ALA A 80 2.16 -11.07 8.50
C ALA A 80 1.58 -12.25 9.28
N LYS A 81 2.39 -12.91 10.11
CA LYS A 81 1.91 -14.00 11.00
C LYS A 81 0.81 -13.52 11.95
N SER A 82 0.96 -12.32 12.51
CA SER A 82 -0.03 -11.74 13.43
C SER A 82 -1.35 -11.43 12.71
N LEU A 83 -1.28 -10.81 11.53
CA LEU A 83 -2.45 -10.54 10.69
C LEU A 83 -3.14 -11.83 10.22
N LEU A 84 -2.39 -12.82 9.73
CA LEU A 84 -2.95 -14.12 9.32
C LEU A 84 -3.63 -14.85 10.47
N LYS A 85 -3.03 -14.82 11.67
CA LYS A 85 -3.65 -15.36 12.88
C LYS A 85 -4.98 -14.66 13.18
N ALA A 86 -5.00 -13.33 13.17
CA ALA A 86 -6.22 -12.57 13.43
C ALA A 86 -7.31 -12.81 12.35
N LEU A 87 -6.91 -12.95 11.08
CA LEU A 87 -7.82 -13.35 10.00
C LEU A 87 -8.42 -14.73 10.28
N SER A 88 -7.63 -15.68 10.79
CA SER A 88 -8.16 -17.00 11.13
C SER A 88 -9.10 -16.99 12.32
N GLU A 89 -8.75 -16.27 13.39
CA GLU A 89 -9.62 -16.12 14.56
C GLU A 89 -10.95 -15.42 14.26
N SER A 90 -11.00 -14.65 13.16
CA SER A 90 -12.22 -13.99 12.67
C SER A 90 -12.90 -14.69 11.50
N SER A 91 -12.44 -15.90 11.11
CA SER A 91 -12.97 -16.66 9.96
C SER A 91 -12.93 -15.89 8.64
N ARG A 92 -11.84 -15.13 8.41
CA ARG A 92 -11.57 -14.27 7.26
C ARG A 92 -10.25 -14.67 6.56
N GLU A 93 -9.80 -15.92 6.70
CA GLU A 93 -8.51 -16.42 6.17
C GLU A 93 -8.35 -16.17 4.68
N SER A 94 -9.43 -16.35 3.91
CA SER A 94 -9.44 -16.16 2.45
C SER A 94 -9.09 -14.74 2.02
N MET A 95 -9.22 -13.74 2.91
CA MET A 95 -8.84 -12.36 2.61
C MET A 95 -7.32 -12.18 2.52
N GLY A 96 -6.52 -13.07 3.12
CA GLY A 96 -5.06 -12.96 3.13
C GLY A 96 -4.44 -12.97 1.72
N ASP A 97 -5.05 -13.70 0.78
CA ASP A 97 -4.60 -13.73 -0.62
C ASP A 97 -4.82 -12.40 -1.37
N TYR A 98 -5.64 -11.52 -0.80
CA TYR A 98 -6.05 -10.25 -1.39
C TYR A 98 -5.48 -9.05 -0.62
N ILE A 99 -4.43 -9.29 0.16
CA ILE A 99 -3.68 -8.29 0.89
C ILE A 99 -2.20 -8.42 0.50
N ASP A 100 -1.64 -7.34 -0.04
CA ASP A 100 -0.19 -7.17 -0.11
C ASP A 100 0.27 -6.27 1.03
N ILE A 101 1.44 -6.58 1.59
CA ILE A 101 2.11 -5.79 2.62
C ILE A 101 3.50 -5.36 2.13
N GLN A 102 3.87 -4.11 2.42
CA GLN A 102 5.22 -3.59 2.17
C GLN A 102 5.69 -2.76 3.35
N THR A 103 6.96 -2.94 3.72
CA THR A 103 7.60 -2.26 4.85
C THR A 103 9.05 -1.89 4.51
N GLY A 104 9.75 -1.24 5.44
CA GLY A 104 11.19 -1.02 5.34
C GLY A 104 12.06 -2.27 5.45
N SER A 105 11.48 -3.48 5.56
CA SER A 105 12.20 -4.76 5.52
C SER A 105 11.90 -5.64 4.31
N GLY A 106 11.02 -5.20 3.41
CA GLY A 106 10.49 -6.00 2.32
C GLY A 106 8.98 -6.13 2.41
N GLY A 107 8.42 -6.99 1.57
CA GLY A 107 6.99 -7.15 1.40
C GLY A 107 6.61 -8.30 0.47
N GLY A 108 5.32 -8.40 0.17
CA GLY A 108 4.73 -9.44 -0.67
C GLY A 108 3.26 -9.65 -0.36
N ARG A 109 2.66 -10.68 -0.97
CA ARG A 109 1.31 -11.11 -0.60
C ARG A 109 1.34 -11.66 0.83
N LEU A 110 0.33 -11.35 1.63
CA LEU A 110 0.30 -11.71 3.06
C LEU A 110 0.42 -13.23 3.30
N THR A 111 -0.17 -14.04 2.43
CA THR A 111 -0.10 -15.52 2.41
C THR A 111 1.04 -16.08 1.56
N GLY A 112 1.78 -15.22 0.87
CA GLY A 112 2.82 -15.57 -0.10
C GLY A 112 4.23 -15.45 0.44
N SER A 113 5.18 -15.27 -0.48
CA SER A 113 6.56 -14.95 -0.11
C SER A 113 6.68 -13.47 0.28
N LEU A 114 7.34 -13.18 1.40
CA LEU A 114 7.65 -11.82 1.85
C LEU A 114 9.07 -11.38 1.47
N ASP A 115 9.67 -12.07 0.50
CA ASP A 115 11.03 -11.82 0.01
C ASP A 115 11.08 -10.74 -1.10
N TYR A 116 9.97 -10.09 -1.40
CA TYR A 116 9.88 -9.05 -2.44
C TYR A 116 10.10 -7.65 -1.87
N GLY A 117 10.20 -6.67 -2.78
CA GLY A 117 10.24 -5.26 -2.40
C GLY A 117 11.46 -4.86 -1.58
N LYS A 118 12.61 -5.51 -1.86
CA LYS A 118 13.88 -5.36 -1.13
C LYS A 118 14.88 -4.41 -1.78
N THR A 119 14.48 -3.66 -2.79
CA THR A 119 15.36 -2.60 -3.34
C THR A 119 15.59 -1.54 -2.27
N GLU A 120 16.79 -0.96 -2.23
CA GLU A 120 17.17 0.00 -1.19
C GLU A 120 16.22 1.21 -1.15
N ASN A 121 15.85 1.73 -2.32
CA ASN A 121 14.92 2.86 -2.44
C ASN A 121 13.53 2.54 -1.89
N LEU A 122 13.00 1.36 -2.20
CA LEU A 122 11.68 0.92 -1.77
C LEU A 122 11.65 0.65 -0.26
N MET A 123 12.68 0.00 0.29
CA MET A 123 12.78 -0.17 1.74
C MET A 123 12.90 1.18 2.46
N LYS A 124 13.74 2.10 1.95
CA LYS A 124 13.90 3.44 2.54
C LYS A 124 12.59 4.23 2.54
N SER A 125 11.81 4.18 1.47
CA SER A 125 10.53 4.89 1.40
C SER A 125 9.51 4.36 2.40
N HIS A 126 9.64 3.10 2.85
CA HIS A 126 8.72 2.43 3.79
C HIS A 126 9.30 2.26 5.21
N LEU A 127 10.34 3.01 5.59
CA LEU A 127 10.93 2.92 6.94
C LEU A 127 10.04 3.50 8.05
N ASN A 128 9.00 4.26 7.71
CA ASN A 128 8.15 4.98 8.66
C ASN A 128 6.67 4.66 8.53
N HIS A 129 6.33 3.63 7.76
CA HIS A 129 4.98 3.15 7.64
C HIS A 129 4.95 1.70 7.16
N VAL A 130 3.88 1.01 7.52
CA VAL A 130 3.47 -0.23 6.86
C VAL A 130 2.45 0.14 5.79
N HIS A 131 2.74 -0.23 4.56
CA HIS A 131 1.85 -0.10 3.42
C HIS A 131 1.07 -1.40 3.24
N LEU A 132 -0.25 -1.32 3.14
CA LEU A 132 -1.10 -2.40 2.67
C LEU A 132 -1.86 -1.99 1.41
N ALA A 133 -1.99 -2.93 0.49
CA ALA A 133 -2.94 -2.85 -0.60
C ALA A 133 -3.96 -3.99 -0.46
N VAL A 134 -5.24 -3.65 -0.49
CA VAL A 134 -6.33 -4.60 -0.22
C VAL A 134 -7.33 -4.56 -1.36
N LEU A 135 -7.61 -5.70 -2.00
CA LEU A 135 -8.75 -5.81 -2.91
C LEU A 135 -10.04 -5.90 -2.07
N LEU A 136 -10.84 -4.85 -2.08
CA LEU A 136 -12.00 -4.73 -1.19
C LEU A 136 -13.10 -3.91 -1.86
N ASP A 137 -14.34 -4.39 -1.80
CA ASP A 137 -15.50 -3.61 -2.26
C ASP A 137 -16.02 -2.64 -1.17
N ASP A 138 -17.00 -1.82 -1.54
CA ASP A 138 -17.58 -0.82 -0.64
C ASP A 138 -18.57 -1.41 0.39
N ASP A 139 -18.91 -2.70 0.30
CA ASP A 139 -19.82 -3.38 1.22
C ASP A 139 -19.07 -4.02 2.39
N ASN A 140 -17.76 -4.24 2.24
CA ASN A 140 -16.88 -4.84 3.24
C ASN A 140 -15.91 -3.84 3.90
N LEU A 141 -16.22 -2.54 3.90
CA LEU A 141 -15.34 -1.49 4.45
C LEU A 141 -15.09 -1.59 5.97
N ASP A 142 -15.92 -2.33 6.72
CA ASP A 142 -15.65 -2.66 8.12
C ASP A 142 -14.35 -3.44 8.31
N PHE A 143 -13.94 -4.21 7.29
CA PHE A 143 -12.68 -4.93 7.27
C PHE A 143 -11.46 -4.01 7.43
N LEU A 144 -11.54 -2.76 6.97
CA LEU A 144 -10.46 -1.79 7.14
C LEU A 144 -10.24 -1.41 8.61
N LEU A 145 -11.33 -1.30 9.39
CA LEU A 145 -11.23 -1.00 10.82
C LEU A 145 -10.54 -2.16 11.55
N PHE A 146 -10.93 -3.39 11.21
CA PHE A 146 -10.31 -4.60 11.72
C PHE A 146 -8.82 -4.69 11.34
N LEU A 147 -8.47 -4.48 10.07
CA LEU A 147 -7.08 -4.56 9.61
C LEU A 147 -6.18 -3.51 10.27
N VAL A 148 -6.66 -2.26 10.40
CA VAL A 148 -5.90 -1.20 11.05
C VAL A 148 -5.66 -1.53 12.53
N ASP A 149 -6.70 -1.96 13.25
CA ASP A 149 -6.58 -2.38 14.66
C ASP A 149 -5.51 -3.47 14.85
N LYS A 150 -5.57 -4.53 14.02
CA LYS A 150 -4.61 -5.64 14.10
C LYS A 150 -3.21 -5.30 13.62
N LEU A 151 -3.07 -4.33 12.72
CA LEU A 151 -1.77 -3.83 12.32
C LEU A 151 -1.14 -2.96 13.41
N GLU A 152 -1.92 -2.12 14.11
CA GLU A 152 -1.45 -1.34 15.27
C GLU A 152 -0.96 -2.28 16.38
N GLU A 153 -1.76 -3.29 16.74
CA GLU A 153 -1.38 -4.32 17.73
C GLU A 153 -0.05 -5.00 17.34
N ALA A 154 0.08 -5.46 16.10
CA ALA A 154 1.29 -6.16 15.62
C ALA A 154 2.55 -5.29 15.64
N LEU A 155 2.42 -3.98 15.42
CA LEU A 155 3.53 -3.03 15.53
C LEU A 155 3.91 -2.77 16.99
N MET A 156 2.90 -2.59 17.86
CA MET A 156 3.12 -2.37 19.29
C MET A 156 3.79 -3.57 19.96
N GLU A 157 3.46 -4.80 19.55
CA GLU A 157 4.13 -6.03 20.01
C GLU A 157 5.62 -6.10 19.62
N GLN A 158 6.04 -5.35 18.60
CA GLN A 158 7.45 -5.19 18.22
C GLN A 158 8.12 -4.00 18.93
N GLY A 159 7.42 -3.36 19.86
CA GLY A 159 7.89 -2.14 20.54
C GLY A 159 8.10 -1.00 19.57
N VAL A 160 7.23 -0.87 18.56
CA VAL A 160 7.24 0.22 17.58
C VAL A 160 6.21 1.26 18.00
N GLU A 161 6.62 2.52 18.06
CA GLU A 161 5.72 3.64 18.37
C GLU A 161 4.91 4.05 17.13
N ILE A 162 3.58 4.05 17.23
CA ILE A 162 2.71 4.58 16.17
C ILE A 162 2.81 6.10 16.09
N ARG A 163 2.72 6.64 14.87
CA ARG A 163 2.91 8.06 14.62
C ARG A 163 1.65 8.69 14.07
N LYS A 164 1.15 9.69 14.80
CA LYS A 164 -0.05 10.45 14.41
C LYS A 164 0.11 11.13 13.05
N VAL A 165 -0.92 10.99 12.22
CA VAL A 165 -1.13 11.78 11.02
C VAL A 165 -1.94 13.01 11.39
N GLU A 166 -1.33 14.19 11.39
CA GLU A 166 -2.02 15.42 11.79
C GLU A 166 -2.96 15.93 10.70
N LYS A 167 -2.57 15.77 9.43
CA LYS A 167 -3.30 16.35 8.30
C LYS A 167 -3.31 15.43 7.09
N ILE A 168 -4.48 15.34 6.45
CA ILE A 168 -4.66 14.78 5.11
C ILE A 168 -4.98 15.93 4.17
N LYS A 169 -4.28 16.02 3.04
CA LYS A 169 -4.57 16.98 1.98
C LYS A 169 -4.94 16.23 0.71
N ASN A 170 -6.14 16.45 0.21
CA ASN A 170 -6.60 15.91 -1.07
C ASN A 170 -6.26 16.93 -2.16
N GLU A 171 -5.48 16.54 -3.16
CA GLU A 171 -5.02 17.42 -4.23
C GLU A 171 -4.88 16.70 -5.57
N VAL A 172 -4.95 17.46 -6.66
CA VAL A 172 -4.61 16.97 -8.00
C VAL A 172 -3.10 16.99 -8.14
N GLY A 173 -2.51 15.85 -8.45
CA GLY A 173 -1.06 15.69 -8.64
C GLY A 173 -0.65 15.76 -10.11
N MET A 174 0.64 16.00 -10.34
CA MET A 174 1.23 15.84 -11.67
C MET A 174 1.41 14.35 -11.98
N VAL A 175 0.82 13.91 -13.08
CA VAL A 175 0.91 12.53 -13.59
C VAL A 175 1.70 12.52 -14.90
N PRO A 176 2.51 11.47 -15.20
CA PRO A 176 2.64 10.19 -14.49
C PRO A 176 3.57 10.26 -13.26
N PHE A 177 3.33 9.38 -12.29
CA PHE A 177 4.22 9.19 -11.13
C PHE A 177 5.48 8.44 -11.52
N ASN A 178 6.60 8.75 -10.87
CA ASN A 178 7.74 7.85 -10.86
C ASN A 178 7.37 6.62 -10.01
N LEU A 179 7.19 5.47 -10.66
CA LEU A 179 6.80 4.21 -10.02
C LEU A 179 7.99 3.37 -9.56
N SER A 180 9.23 3.79 -9.84
CA SER A 180 10.43 3.07 -9.36
C SER A 180 10.43 2.80 -7.85
N PRO A 181 9.87 3.65 -6.96
CA PRO A 181 9.79 3.31 -5.54
C PRO A 181 8.78 2.22 -5.20
N TYR A 182 7.99 1.72 -6.16
CA TYR A 182 6.90 0.75 -5.95
C TYR A 182 6.93 -0.43 -6.94
N ALA A 183 7.82 -0.40 -7.93
CA ALA A 183 7.96 -1.45 -8.92
C ALA A 183 8.76 -2.62 -8.31
N THR A 184 8.12 -3.79 -8.17
CA THR A 184 8.80 -5.03 -7.82
C THR A 184 8.08 -6.22 -8.46
N ASN A 185 8.86 -7.23 -8.87
CA ASN A 185 8.31 -8.56 -9.06
C ASN A 185 7.69 -9.02 -7.73
N SER A 186 6.52 -9.66 -7.81
CA SER A 186 5.80 -10.20 -6.65
C SER A 186 4.83 -11.28 -7.11
N ASP A 187 4.42 -12.13 -6.17
CA ASP A 187 3.42 -13.19 -6.33
C ASP A 187 1.97 -12.70 -6.12
N SER A 188 1.75 -11.38 -6.14
CA SER A 188 0.48 -10.72 -5.85
C SER A 188 -0.66 -11.14 -6.78
N TYR A 189 -1.83 -11.46 -6.19
CA TYR A 189 -3.08 -11.67 -6.93
C TYR A 189 -3.82 -10.36 -7.25
N LEU A 190 -3.36 -9.24 -6.72
CA LEU A 190 -3.92 -7.94 -7.01
C LEU A 190 -3.61 -7.52 -8.45
N LYS A 191 -2.45 -7.96 -8.99
CA LYS A 191 -2.00 -7.67 -10.34
C LYS A 191 -2.98 -8.21 -11.39
N GLN A 192 -3.40 -7.36 -12.31
CA GLN A 192 -4.10 -7.78 -13.53
C GLN A 192 -3.15 -7.75 -14.72
N ASN A 193 -2.93 -8.91 -15.33
CA ASN A 193 -2.12 -9.02 -16.54
C ASN A 193 -2.94 -8.61 -17.77
N ASN A 194 -2.38 -7.71 -18.57
CA ASN A 194 -2.90 -7.42 -19.90
C ASN A 194 -2.59 -8.59 -20.85
N PHE A 195 -3.58 -9.43 -21.16
CA PHE A 195 -3.52 -10.31 -22.35
C PHE A 195 -3.78 -9.53 -23.66
N ARG A 196 -3.20 -8.34 -23.78
CA ARG A 196 -3.15 -7.59 -25.03
C ARG A 196 -1.72 -7.11 -25.26
N GLU A 197 -1.00 -7.91 -26.03
CA GLU A 197 0.13 -7.43 -26.82
C GLU A 197 -0.39 -6.45 -27.87
N GLU A 198 -0.60 -5.19 -27.49
CA GLU A 198 -0.67 -4.10 -28.45
C GLU A 198 0.19 -2.94 -27.95
N GLY A 199 1.18 -2.59 -28.78
CA GLY A 199 2.35 -1.83 -28.41
C GLY A 199 2.05 -0.44 -27.88
N SER A 200 2.80 -0.05 -26.85
CA SER A 200 3.02 1.35 -26.51
C SER A 200 4.28 1.44 -25.65
N GLN A 201 5.11 2.44 -25.93
CA GLN A 201 6.45 2.70 -25.35
C GLN A 201 6.54 2.58 -23.82
N ARG A 202 5.42 2.64 -23.08
CA ARG A 202 5.34 2.39 -21.63
C ARG A 202 5.79 0.99 -21.20
N SER A 203 5.40 -0.05 -21.95
CA SER A 203 5.78 -1.44 -21.62
C SER A 203 7.29 -1.66 -21.75
N ALA A 204 7.91 -1.05 -22.76
CA ALA A 204 9.36 -1.08 -22.94
C ALA A 204 10.10 -0.27 -21.86
N TYR A 205 9.54 0.87 -21.43
CA TYR A 205 10.12 1.69 -20.37
C TYR A 205 10.09 0.99 -19.01
N GLN A 206 8.99 0.29 -18.70
CA GLN A 206 8.84 -0.44 -17.44
C GLN A 206 9.76 -1.67 -17.41
N LYS A 207 9.84 -2.42 -18.52
CA LYS A 207 10.84 -3.49 -18.70
C LYS A 207 12.27 -2.98 -18.64
N ALA A 208 12.56 -1.79 -19.18
CA ALA A 208 13.89 -1.18 -19.12
C ALA A 208 14.26 -0.75 -17.70
N ILE A 209 13.30 -0.28 -16.89
CA ILE A 209 13.51 0.01 -15.46
C ILE A 209 13.78 -1.29 -14.69
N GLU A 210 12.94 -2.31 -14.88
CA GLU A 210 13.12 -3.64 -14.26
C GLU A 210 14.48 -4.28 -14.63
N LEU A 211 14.89 -4.17 -15.90
CA LEU A 211 16.21 -4.63 -16.37
C LEU A 211 17.36 -3.79 -15.80
N SER A 212 17.20 -2.48 -15.67
CA SER A 212 18.24 -1.59 -15.13
C SER A 212 18.48 -1.80 -13.62
N GLU A 213 17.47 -2.27 -12.89
CA GLU A 213 17.59 -2.66 -11.49
C GLU A 213 18.20 -4.07 -11.33
N TYR A 214 17.94 -5.00 -12.27
CA TYR A 214 18.54 -6.33 -12.28
C TYR A 214 20.04 -6.33 -12.61
N PHE A 215 20.49 -5.42 -13.49
CA PHE A 215 21.90 -5.35 -13.91
C PHE A 215 22.76 -4.32 -13.16
N GLY A 216 22.20 -3.57 -12.22
CA GLY A 216 22.85 -2.39 -11.66
C GLY A 216 22.86 -1.24 -12.68
N SER A 217 22.76 0.00 -12.21
CA SER A 217 22.57 1.14 -13.10
C SER A 217 23.74 1.32 -14.07
N LEU A 218 23.46 1.64 -15.33
CA LEU A 218 24.43 2.07 -16.37
C LEU A 218 25.23 3.35 -16.03
N LYS A 219 25.16 3.84 -14.77
CA LYS A 219 25.97 4.95 -14.28
C LYS A 219 27.33 4.53 -13.70
N GLU A 220 27.65 3.25 -13.73
CA GLU A 220 28.98 2.72 -13.35
C GLU A 220 29.77 2.19 -14.56
N LEU A 221 29.76 2.94 -15.67
CA LEU A 221 30.74 2.81 -16.76
C LEU A 221 31.33 4.18 -17.10
#